data_AF-A0A7V9FIK2-F1
#
_entry.id   AF-A0A7V9FIK2-F1
#
_cell.length_a   1.000
_cell.length_b   1.000
_cell.length_c   1.000
_cell.angle_alpha   90.00
_cell.angle_beta   90.00
_cell.angle_gamma   90.00
#
_symmetry.space_group_name_H-M   'P 1'
#
loop_
_entity.id
_entity.type
_entity.pdbx_description
1 polymer ?
#
loop_
_entity_poly.entity_id
_entity_poly.type
_entity_poly.pdbx_seq_one_letter_code
_entity_poly.pdbx_strand_id
1 'polypeptide(L)' 'LSAEWGDVRRASLALFRHLPEGAWERRGTASDKPVSVRALAYVLAGHVRHHLGVLEERYVGS' A
#
# COMPACT_ATOMS: atom_id res chain seq x y z
N LEU A 1 4.69 5.02 17.46
CA LEU A 1 5.05 4.14 16.33
C LEU A 1 3.90 3.22 15.90
N SER A 2 3.41 2.27 16.72
CA SER A 2 2.30 1.38 16.30
C SER A 2 0.96 2.10 16.04
N ALA A 3 0.59 3.07 16.88
CA ALA A 3 -0.65 3.85 16.71
C ALA A 3 -0.66 4.69 15.43
N GLU A 4 0.42 5.44 15.19
CA GLU A 4 0.63 6.26 13.98
C GLU A 4 0.53 5.41 12.70
N TRP A 5 1.16 4.24 12.66
CA TRP A 5 1.03 3.32 11.52
C TRP A 5 -0.42 2.89 11.31
N GLY A 6 -1.14 2.59 12.40
CA GLY A 6 -2.56 2.26 12.36
C GLY A 6 -3.42 3.38 11.79
N ASP A 7 -3.14 4.63 12.15
CA ASP A 7 -3.82 5.82 11.62
C ASP A 7 -3.58 5.99 10.12
N VAL A 8 -2.33 5.93 9.68
CA VAL A 8 -1.98 6.04 8.26
C VAL A 8 -2.63 4.92 7.45
N ARG A 9 -2.62 3.68 7.96
CA ARG A 9 -3.29 2.55 7.30
C ARG A 9 -4.79 2.78 7.17
N ARG A 10 -5.46 3.28 8.21
CA ARG A 10 -6.89 3.62 8.17
C ARG A 10 -7.16 4.72 7.14
N ALA A 11 -6.33 5.76 7.11
CA ALA A 11 -6.44 6.84 6.14
C ALA A 11 -6.27 6.34 4.69
N SER A 12 -5.29 5.47 4.42
CA SER A 12 -5.11 4.87 3.08
C SER A 12 -6.31 4.02 2.66
N LEU A 13 -6.85 3.20 3.58
CA LEU A 13 -8.05 2.41 3.30
C LEU A 13 -9.27 3.32 3.05
N ALA A 14 -9.43 4.38 3.84
CA ALA A 14 -10.49 5.35 3.63
C ALA A 14 -10.35 6.03 2.26
N LEU A 15 -9.15 6.45 1.87
CA LEU A 15 -8.89 7.01 0.55
C LEU A 15 -9.37 6.06 -0.56
N PHE A 16 -8.85 4.83 -0.60
CA PHE A 16 -9.19 3.89 -1.67
C PHE A 16 -10.68 3.51 -1.70
N ARG A 17 -11.32 3.34 -0.54
CA ARG A 17 -12.75 3.00 -0.46
C ARG A 17 -13.67 4.07 -1.01
N HIS A 18 -13.28 5.33 -0.93
CA HIS A 18 -14.11 6.47 -1.37
C HIS A 18 -13.71 7.02 -2.73
N LEU A 19 -12.76 6.38 -3.43
CA LEU A 19 -12.50 6.71 -4.82
C LEU A 19 -13.71 6.35 -5.69
N PRO A 20 -14.12 7.22 -6.63
CA PRO A 20 -15.17 6.87 -7.58
C PRO A 20 -14.70 5.70 -8.47
N GLU A 21 -15.64 4.93 -9.01
CA GLU A 21 -15.36 3.71 -9.78
C GLU A 21 -14.29 3.91 -10.87
N GLY A 22 -14.44 4.94 -11.70
CA GLY A 22 -13.48 5.27 -12.77
C GLY A 22 -12.11 5.78 -12.29
N ALA A 23 -11.93 6.10 -11.00
CA ALA A 23 -10.63 6.52 -10.49
C ALA A 23 -9.63 5.37 -10.41
N TRP A 24 -10.09 4.12 -10.26
CA TRP A 24 -9.22 2.94 -10.19
C TRP A 24 -8.42 2.71 -11.48
N GLU A 25 -8.95 3.16 -12.61
CA GLU A 25 -8.35 3.03 -13.94
C GLU A 25 -7.45 4.20 -14.32
N ARG A 26 -7.51 5.32 -13.59
CA ARG A 26 -6.66 6.49 -13.84
C ARG A 26 -5.20 6.07 -13.77
N ARG A 27 -4.40 6.62 -14.69
CA ARG A 27 -2.96 6.37 -14.79
C ARG A 27 -2.19 7.64 -14.53
N GLY A 28 -1.02 7.47 -13.92
CA GLY A 28 -0.01 8.50 -13.76
C GLY A 28 1.39 7.88 -13.89
N THR A 29 2.41 8.63 -13.49
CA THR A 29 3.80 8.18 -13.49
C THR A 29 4.29 8.07 -12.05
N ALA A 30 4.89 6.94 -11.70
CA ALA A 30 5.60 6.73 -10.43
C ALA A 30 6.92 6.01 -10.71
N SER A 31 8.03 6.51 -10.16
CA SER A 31 9.38 5.97 -10.43
C SER A 31 9.64 5.80 -11.93
N ASP A 32 9.28 6.83 -12.71
CA ASP A 32 9.41 6.89 -14.18
C ASP A 32 8.65 5.80 -14.95
N LYS A 33 7.71 5.11 -14.29
CA LYS A 33 6.90 4.06 -14.90
C LYS A 33 5.41 4.43 -14.88
N PRO A 34 4.66 4.15 -15.97
CA PRO A 34 3.22 4.33 -15.97
C PRO A 34 2.57 3.37 -14.98
N VAL A 35 1.75 3.89 -14.08
CA VAL A 35 1.09 3.12 -13.01
C VAL A 35 -0.38 3.54 -12.92
N SER A 36 -1.27 2.58 -12.64
CA SER A 36 -2.67 2.89 -12.34
C SER A 36 -2.89 3.04 -10.83
N VAL A 37 -3.97 3.73 -10.46
CA VAL A 37 -4.39 3.82 -9.05
C VAL A 37 -4.64 2.42 -8.47
N ARG A 38 -5.24 1.51 -9.24
CA ARG A 38 -5.39 0.09 -8.86
C ARG A 38 -4.06 -0.58 -8.58
N ALA A 39 -3.06 -0.39 -9.45
CA ALA A 39 -1.73 -0.97 -9.23
C ALA A 39 -1.09 -0.42 -7.94
N LEU A 40 -1.22 0.88 -7.65
CA LEU A 40 -0.70 1.48 -6.40
C LEU A 40 -1.30 0.84 -5.15
N ALA A 41 -2.61 0.53 -5.13
CA ALA A 41 -3.23 -0.15 -4.00
C ALA A 41 -2.65 -1.55 -3.75
N TYR A 42 -2.42 -2.33 -4.83
CA TYR A 42 -1.78 -3.65 -4.73
C TYR A 42 -0.32 -3.56 -4.31
N VAL A 43 0.43 -2.59 -4.85
CA VAL A 43 1.83 -2.35 -4.48
C VAL A 43 1.95 -2.00 -3.00
N LEU A 44 1.05 -1.18 -2.47
CA LEU A 44 1.02 -0.83 -1.04
C LEU A 44 0.80 -2.09 -0.17
N ALA A 45 -0.20 -2.90 -0.50
CA ALA A 45 -0.48 -4.13 0.24
C ALA A 45 0.69 -5.14 0.17
N GLY A 46 1.29 -5.29 -1.01
CA GLY A 46 2.47 -6.13 -1.24
C GLY A 46 3.70 -5.65 -0.47
N HIS A 47 3.96 -4.34 -0.43
CA HIS A 47 5.09 -3.76 0.32
C HIS A 47 5.01 -4.08 1.80
N VAL A 48 3.84 -3.89 2.42
CA VAL A 48 3.67 -4.21 3.84
C VAL A 48 3.92 -5.69 4.11
N ARG A 49 3.38 -6.59 3.27
CA ARG A 49 3.62 -8.04 3.38
C ARG A 49 5.09 -8.40 3.24
N HIS A 50 5.78 -7.81 2.27
CA HIS A 50 7.21 -8.04 2.06
C HIS A 50 8.02 -7.63 3.30
N HIS A 51 7.78 -6.44 3.85
CA HIS A 51 8.49 -5.98 5.05
C HIS A 51 8.16 -6.80 6.29
N LEU A 52 6.92 -7.27 6.45
CA LEU A 52 6.58 -8.21 7.53
C LEU A 52 7.37 -9.52 7.40
N GLY A 53 7.50 -10.07 6.19
CA GLY A 53 8.35 -11.25 5.94
C GLY A 53 9.82 -11.00 6.28
N VAL A 54 10.37 -9.85 5.89
CA VAL A 54 11.74 -9.47 6.27
C VAL A 54 11.90 -9.36 7.79
N LEU A 55 10.90 -8.83 8.50
CA LEU A 55 10.93 -8.73 9.96
C LEU A 55 10.91 -10.12 10.62
N GLU A 56 10.04 -11.01 10.13
CA GLU A 56 9.94 -12.39 10.58
C GLU A 56 11.26 -13.15 10.36
N GLU A 57 11.79 -13.10 9.14
CA GLU A 57 13.04 -13.78 8.74
C GLU A 57 14.26 -13.31 9.55
N ARG A 58 14.37 -12.01 9.84
CA ARG A 58 15.61 -11.44 10.39
C ARG A 58 15.60 -11.21 11.89
N TYR A 59 14.42 -11.07 12.51
CA TYR A 59 14.31 -10.59 13.90
C TYR A 59 13.43 -11.43 14.79
N VAL A 60 12.51 -12.22 14.23
CA VAL A 60 11.67 -13.12 15.04
C VAL A 60 12.32 -14.50 15.08
N GLY A 61 12.83 -14.97 13.94
CA GLY A 61 13.40 -16.31 13.81
C GLY A 61 12.31 -17.37 13.86
N SER A 62 12.29 -18.27 12.87
CA SER A 62 11.54 -19.51 12.94
C SER A 62 12.21 -20.48 13.92
#